data_AF-A0A2V5P6W4-F1
#
_entry.id   AF-A0A2V5P6W4-F1
#
_cell.length_a   1.000
_cell.length_b   1.000
_cell.length_c   1.000
_cell.angle_alpha   90.00
_cell.angle_beta   90.00
_cell.angle_gamma   90.00
#
_symmetry.space_group_name_H-M   'P 1'
#
loop_
_entity.id
_entity.type
_entity.pdbx_description
1 polymer ?
#
loop_
_entity_poly.entity_id
_entity_poly.type
_entity_poly.pdbx_seq_one_letter_code
_entity_poly.pdbx_strand_id
1 'polypeptide(L)' 'MQSPSRLFHPLAVFSALLFAFTLAAAETFRVATYNVENYLDEATETRHAKPPEARAKVRESILALKPDVLALQ' A
#
# COMPACT_ATOMS: atom_id res chain seq x y z
N MET A 1 -32.63 25.42 38.24
CA MET A 1 -32.28 25.79 36.85
C MET A 1 -30.83 25.37 36.59
N GLN A 2 -30.60 24.24 35.93
CA GLN A 2 -29.25 23.82 35.53
C GLN A 2 -28.83 24.65 34.31
N SER A 3 -27.69 25.33 34.41
CA SER A 3 -27.18 26.19 33.33
C SER A 3 -26.77 25.34 32.12
N PRO A 4 -27.23 25.68 30.89
CA PRO A 4 -27.03 24.85 29.69
C PRO A 4 -25.56 24.74 29.25
N SER A 5 -24.65 25.53 29.83
CA SER A 5 -23.22 25.54 29.46
C SER A 5 -22.44 24.26 29.85
N ARG A 6 -22.96 23.43 30.76
CA ARG A 6 -22.24 22.24 31.25
C ARG A 6 -22.28 21.04 30.29
N LEU A 7 -23.22 21.02 29.34
CA LEU A 7 -23.39 19.91 28.38
C LEU A 7 -22.55 20.09 27.09
N PHE A 8 -22.17 21.32 26.74
CA PHE A 8 -21.40 21.62 25.53
C PHE A 8 -19.93 21.21 25.62
N HIS A 9 -19.37 21.21 26.83
CA HIS A 9 -17.98 20.83 27.10
C HIS A 9 -17.69 19.34 26.83
N PRO A 10 -18.48 18.37 27.33
CA PRO A 10 -18.21 16.96 27.05
C PRO A 10 -18.42 16.61 25.56
N LEU A 11 -19.38 17.25 24.88
CA LEU A 11 -19.57 17.05 23.44
C LEU A 11 -18.40 17.62 22.63
N ALA A 12 -17.94 18.83 22.94
CA ALA A 12 -16.79 19.44 22.28
C ALA A 12 -15.50 18.63 22.51
N VAL A 13 -15.28 18.14 23.74
CA VAL A 13 -14.14 17.27 24.06
C VAL A 13 -14.25 15.94 23.32
N PHE A 14 -15.43 15.32 23.29
CA PHE A 14 -15.65 14.08 22.55
C PHE A 14 -15.41 14.24 21.05
N SER A 15 -15.92 15.33 20.45
CA SER A 15 -15.66 15.66 19.04
C SER A 15 -14.17 15.93 18.77
N ALA A 16 -13.48 16.62 19.67
CA ALA A 16 -12.03 16.85 19.55
C ALA A 16 -11.23 15.53 19.64
N LEU A 17 -11.63 14.61 20.52
CA LEU A 17 -11.00 13.30 20.66
C LEU A 17 -11.22 12.42 19.42
N LEU A 18 -12.43 12.41 18.84
CA LEU A 18 -12.71 11.71 17.58
C LEU A 18 -11.88 12.28 16.43
N PHE A 19 -11.78 13.60 16.33
CA PHE A 19 -10.98 14.26 15.29
C PHE A 19 -9.49 13.93 15.45
N ALA A 20 -8.95 14.00 16.66
CA ALA A 20 -7.57 13.60 16.94
C ALA A 20 -7.29 12.13 16.61
N PHE A 21 -8.26 11.24 16.83
CA PHE A 21 -8.15 9.82 16.47
C PHE A 21 -8.07 9.61 14.95
N THR A 22 -8.79 10.40 14.16
CA THR A 22 -8.70 10.34 12.68
C THR A 22 -7.35 10.84 12.14
N LEU A 23 -6.72 11.81 12.81
CA LEU A 23 -5.38 12.29 12.45
C LEU A 23 -4.26 11.30 12.83
N ALA A 24 -4.51 10.42 13.80
CA ALA A 24 -3.54 9.44 14.27
C ALA A 24 -3.52 8.14 13.44
N ALA A 25 -4.29 8.06 12.35
CA ALA A 25 -4.26 6.92 11.45
C ALA A 25 -2.90 6.87 10.72
N ALA A 26 -2.12 5.83 10.99
CA ALA A 26 -0.85 5.61 10.32
C ALA A 26 -1.05 5.40 8.81
N GLU A 27 -0.14 5.95 7.99
CA GLU A 27 -0.16 5.72 6.55
C GLU A 27 -0.06 4.22 6.25
N THR A 28 -1.01 3.71 5.47
CA THR A 28 -0.99 2.33 4.98
C THR A 28 -0.18 2.27 3.69
N PHE A 29 0.79 1.37 3.62
CA PHE A 29 1.54 1.09 2.39
C PHE A 29 1.56 -0.41 2.09
N ARG A 30 1.69 -0.74 0.81
CA ARG A 30 1.58 -2.09 0.27
C ARG A 30 2.97 -2.62 -0.06
N VAL A 31 3.30 -3.76 0.55
CA VAL A 31 4.53 -4.50 0.26
C VAL A 31 4.18 -5.77 -0.50
N ALA A 32 4.88 -6.03 -1.61
CA ALA A 32 4.76 -7.27 -2.36
C ALA A 32 6.14 -7.92 -2.52
N THR A 33 6.18 -9.24 -2.38
CA THR A 33 7.33 -10.08 -2.76
C THR A 33 6.95 -10.89 -3.99
N TYR A 34 7.82 -10.95 -4.99
CA TYR A 34 7.51 -11.68 -6.22
C TYR A 34 8.77 -12.28 -6.85
N ASN A 35 8.75 -13.59 -7.07
CA ASN A 35 9.78 -14.28 -7.83
C ASN A 35 9.49 -14.11 -9.32
N VAL A 36 10.43 -13.52 -10.06
CA VAL A 36 10.28 -13.26 -11.50
C VAL A 36 10.86 -14.37 -12.37
N GLU A 37 11.24 -15.49 -11.75
CA GLU A 37 11.73 -16.73 -12.34
C GLU A 37 12.90 -16.50 -13.31
N ASN A 38 14.04 -16.03 -12.78
CA ASN A 38 15.24 -15.74 -13.57
C ASN A 38 14.95 -14.82 -14.77
N TYR A 39 14.43 -13.62 -14.48
CA TYR A 39 14.13 -12.63 -15.50
C TYR A 39 15.41 -12.16 -16.21
N LEU A 40 15.64 -12.68 -17.41
CA LEU A 40 16.68 -12.21 -18.33
C LEU A 40 16.01 -11.37 -19.42
N ASP A 41 16.43 -10.12 -19.56
CA ASP A 41 15.91 -9.25 -20.61
C ASP A 41 16.54 -9.55 -21.97
N GLU A 42 17.80 -9.98 -21.94
CA GLU A 42 18.59 -10.41 -23.08
C GLU A 42 19.12 -11.82 -22.86
N ALA A 43 19.32 -12.56 -23.96
CA ALA A 43 19.90 -13.90 -23.88
C ALA A 43 21.39 -13.80 -23.56
N THR A 44 21.90 -14.79 -22.82
CA THR A 44 23.33 -15.00 -22.61
C THR A 44 23.80 -16.24 -23.39
N GLU A 45 25.08 -16.58 -23.31
CA GLU A 45 25.63 -17.77 -23.98
C GLU A 45 24.93 -19.08 -23.60
N THR A 46 24.39 -19.17 -22.38
CA THR A 46 23.82 -20.41 -21.82
C THR A 46 22.35 -20.30 -21.42
N ARG A 47 21.75 -19.10 -21.50
CA ARG A 47 20.37 -18.87 -21.04
C ARG A 47 19.59 -18.00 -22.01
N HIS A 48 18.33 -18.34 -22.21
CA HIS A 48 17.41 -17.59 -23.05
C HIS A 48 16.84 -16.39 -22.31
N ALA A 49 16.57 -15.30 -23.06
CA ALA A 49 15.77 -14.19 -22.56
C ALA A 49 14.36 -14.69 -22.19
N LYS A 50 13.74 -14.03 -21.21
CA LYS A 50 12.36 -14.33 -20.84
C LYS A 50 11.43 -13.96 -22.01
N PRO A 51 10.51 -14.86 -22.44
CA PRO A 51 9.61 -14.58 -23.55
C PRO A 51 8.83 -13.28 -23.36
N PRO A 52 8.55 -12.51 -24.45
CA PRO A 52 7.81 -11.26 -24.37
C PRO A 52 6.48 -11.36 -23.62
N GLU A 53 5.75 -12.46 -23.79
CA GLU A 53 4.47 -12.76 -23.17
C GLU A 53 4.62 -12.93 -21.65
N ALA A 54 5.66 -13.66 -21.23
CA ALA A 54 5.97 -13.87 -19.82
C ALA A 54 6.43 -12.56 -19.16
N ARG A 55 7.21 -11.72 -19.86
CA ARG A 55 7.56 -10.37 -19.40
C ARG A 55 6.33 -9.47 -19.27
N ALA A 56 5.38 -9.57 -20.22
CA ALA A 56 4.12 -8.84 -20.15
C ALA A 56 3.29 -9.26 -18.93
N LYS A 57 3.24 -10.55 -18.62
CA LYS A 57 2.51 -11.05 -17.44
C LYS A 57 3.13 -10.59 -16.12
N VAL A 58 4.45 -10.53 -16.02
CA VAL A 58 5.14 -9.96 -14.85
C VAL A 58 4.69 -8.50 -14.62
N ARG A 59 4.68 -7.69 -15.69
CA ARG A 59 4.22 -6.30 -15.62
C ARG A 59 2.74 -6.20 -15.23
N GLU A 60 1.89 -7.01 -15.84
CA GLU A 60 0.46 -7.07 -15.54
C GLU A 60 0.23 -7.37 -14.05
N SER A 61 0.92 -8.36 -13.49
CA SER A 61 0.81 -8.75 -12.08
C SER A 61 1.23 -7.62 -11.14
N ILE A 62 2.37 -6.96 -11.40
CA ILE A 62 2.85 -5.83 -10.58
C ILE A 62 1.87 -4.66 -10.64
N LEU A 63 1.36 -4.33 -11.83
CA LEU A 63 0.41 -3.24 -12.03
C LEU A 63 -0.95 -3.51 -11.38
N ALA A 64 -1.42 -4.76 -11.39
CA ALA A 64 -2.63 -5.16 -10.68
C ALA A 64 -2.45 -5.03 -9.16
N LEU A 65 -1.26 -5.38 -8.66
CA LEU A 65 -0.94 -5.29 -7.24
C LEU A 65 -0.64 -3.87 -6.77
N LYS A 66 -0.30 -2.89 -7.62
CA LYS A 66 0.04 -1.50 -7.21
C LYS A 66 0.80 -1.44 -5.87
N PRO A 67 1.94 -2.14 -5.72
CA PRO A 67 2.69 -2.11 -4.49
C PRO A 67 3.43 -0.78 -4.37
N ASP A 68 3.57 -0.28 -3.14
CA ASP A 68 4.44 0.85 -2.82
C ASP A 68 5.90 0.38 -2.67
N VAL A 69 6.08 -0.86 -2.20
CA VAL A 69 7.40 -1.52 -2.08
C VAL A 69 7.33 -2.90 -2.73
N LEU A 70 8.26 -3.17 -3.64
CA LEU A 70 8.36 -4.44 -4.36
C LEU A 70 9.74 -5.07 -4.13
N ALA A 71 9.76 -6.29 -3.60
CA ALA A 71 10.99 -7.09 -3.48
C ALA A 71 10.95 -8.26 -4.48
N LEU A 72 11.99 -8.36 -5.31
CA LEU A 72 12.08 -9.36 -6.38
C LEU A 72 13.12 -10.45 -6.05
N GLN A 73 12.82 -11.66 -6.51
CA GLN A 73 13.72 -12.83 -6.47
C GLN A 73 13.99 -13.33 -7.88
#